data_AF-A0A939JKY5-F1
#
_entry.id   AF-A0A939JKY5-F1
#
_cell.length_a   1.000
_cell.length_b   1.000
_cell.length_c   1.000
_cell.angle_alpha   90.00
_cell.angle_beta   90.00
_cell.angle_gamma   90.00
#
_symmetry.space_group_name_H-M   'P 1'
#
loop_
_entity.id
_entity.type
_entity.pdbx_description
1 polymer ?
#
loop_
_entity_poly.entity_id
_entity_poly.type
_entity_poly.pdbx_seq_one_letter_code
_entity_poly.pdbx_strand_id
1 'polypeptide(L)'
;CGEELIEPLFAHGAAGCDLAVVEGVMGLYDGAAGRGELASTAQVAKVLRAPVVLVVDASSQSRSVAALVHGFASWDPQVRIGGVILNKVGSDRHEAMLREALDESGVPVLGVLRRVSQVETPSRHLGLVPVAERRAAAVEAVRELGARVRAGCDLEAVLALARSAPPLVGGAWEPAPWGLRP
;
A
#
# COMPACT_ATOMS: atom_id res chain seq x y z
N CYS A 1 4.08 -18.61 9.50
CA CYS A 1 4.92 -17.85 10.45
C CYS A 1 3.98 -17.22 11.48
N GLY A 2 4.39 -17.15 12.75
CA GLY A 2 3.62 -16.45 13.77
C GLY A 2 3.84 -14.93 13.69
N GLU A 3 3.03 -14.18 14.44
CA GLU A 3 3.07 -12.72 14.53
C GLU A 3 4.44 -12.20 14.99
N GLU A 4 5.10 -12.95 15.87
CA GLU A 4 6.42 -12.65 16.42
C GLU A 4 7.54 -12.57 15.38
N LEU A 5 7.32 -13.13 14.18
CA LEU A 5 8.29 -13.09 13.08
C LEU A 5 8.06 -11.93 12.11
N ILE A 6 6.93 -11.21 12.19
CA ILE A 6 6.61 -10.12 11.25
C ILE A 6 7.66 -9.02 11.33
N GLU A 7 7.92 -8.49 12.53
CA GLU A 7 8.88 -7.40 12.74
C GLU A 7 10.33 -7.83 12.42
N PRO A 8 10.84 -8.97 12.92
CA PRO A 8 12.19 -9.44 12.56
C PRO A 8 12.39 -9.69 11.06
N LEU A 9 11.41 -10.28 10.36
CA LEU A 9 11.52 -10.53 8.92
C LEU A 9 11.43 -9.24 8.11
N PHE A 10 10.57 -8.32 8.51
CA PHE A 10 10.49 -7.00 7.90
C PHE A 10 11.81 -6.24 8.08
N ALA A 11 12.37 -6.22 9.29
CA ALA A 11 13.65 -5.58 9.57
C ALA A 11 14.81 -6.21 8.77
N HIS A 12 14.82 -7.53 8.62
CA HIS A 12 15.77 -8.23 7.76
C HIS A 12 15.64 -7.80 6.29
N GLY A 13 14.42 -7.83 5.74
CA GLY A 13 14.18 -7.48 4.33
C GLY A 13 14.36 -5.99 4.01
N ALA A 14 14.17 -5.12 4.99
CA ALA A 14 14.35 -3.67 4.86
C ALA A 14 15.79 -3.20 5.14
N ALA A 15 16.70 -4.10 5.50
CA ALA A 15 18.07 -3.74 5.85
C ALA A 15 18.78 -3.05 4.68
N GLY A 16 19.25 -1.81 4.90
CA GLY A 16 19.92 -1.01 3.88
C GLY A 16 18.99 -0.30 2.89
N CYS A 17 17.66 -0.34 3.10
CA CYS A 17 16.69 0.40 2.30
C CYS A 17 16.34 1.75 2.94
N ASP A 18 16.13 2.78 2.11
CA ASP A 18 15.62 4.08 2.57
C ASP A 18 14.10 4.06 2.86
N LEU A 19 13.38 3.13 2.23
CA LEU A 19 11.94 2.95 2.34
C LEU A 19 11.60 1.46 2.17
N ALA A 20 10.74 0.96 3.05
CA ALA A 20 10.13 -0.37 2.91
C ALA A 20 8.61 -0.20 2.75
N VAL A 21 8.03 -0.95 1.81
CA VAL A 21 6.60 -0.88 1.48
C VAL A 21 5.99 -2.25 1.72
N VAL A 22 4.90 -2.28 2.48
CA VAL A 22 4.06 -3.48 2.63
C VAL A 22 2.87 -3.34 1.70
N GLU A 23 2.76 -4.24 0.73
CA GLU A 23 1.56 -4.35 -0.10
C GLU A 23 0.49 -5.13 0.67
N GLY A 24 -0.67 -4.52 0.86
CA GLY A 24 -1.83 -5.21 1.42
C GLY A 24 -2.40 -6.21 0.41
N VAL A 25 -2.88 -7.34 0.92
CA VAL A 25 -3.59 -8.35 0.10
C VAL A 25 -5.08 -8.29 0.44
N MET A 26 -5.95 -8.38 -0.58
CA MET A 26 -7.41 -8.17 -0.43
C MET A 26 -7.73 -6.77 0.13
N GLY A 27 -8.63 -6.64 1.10
CA GLY A 27 -8.92 -5.40 1.84
C GLY A 27 -8.07 -5.24 3.10
N LEU A 28 -8.03 -4.02 3.66
CA LEU A 28 -7.22 -3.68 4.82
C LEU A 28 -7.49 -4.57 6.04
N TYR A 29 -8.76 -4.86 6.31
CA TYR A 29 -9.22 -5.63 7.47
C TYR A 29 -9.53 -7.11 7.14
N ASP A 30 -9.29 -7.54 5.90
CA ASP A 30 -9.63 -8.89 5.47
C ASP A 30 -8.53 -9.88 5.90
N GLY A 31 -8.80 -10.65 6.96
CA GLY A 31 -7.91 -11.68 7.52
C GLY A 31 -8.22 -13.10 7.04
N ALA A 32 -7.34 -14.05 7.37
CA ALA A 32 -7.44 -15.46 6.94
C ALA A 32 -8.59 -16.24 7.60
N ALA A 33 -9.08 -15.78 8.75
CA ALA A 33 -10.24 -16.35 9.42
C ALA A 33 -11.34 -15.30 9.45
N GLY A 34 -12.51 -15.58 8.86
CA GLY A 34 -13.65 -14.66 8.76
C GLY A 34 -14.26 -14.17 10.07
N ARG A 35 -13.52 -14.24 11.19
CA ARG A 35 -13.78 -13.62 12.50
C ARG A 35 -12.44 -13.13 13.07
N GLY A 36 -12.22 -11.81 13.02
CA GLY A 36 -11.03 -11.14 13.56
C GLY A 36 -10.00 -10.73 12.50
N GLU A 37 -8.98 -9.99 12.94
CA GLU A 37 -7.96 -9.39 12.06
C GLU A 37 -6.75 -10.28 11.83
N LEU A 38 -6.78 -11.53 12.27
CA LEU A 38 -5.67 -12.45 12.16
C LEU A 38 -5.27 -12.63 10.67
N ALA A 39 -4.00 -12.38 10.38
CA ALA A 39 -3.39 -12.35 9.05
C ALA A 39 -3.95 -11.28 8.10
N SER A 40 -4.55 -10.20 8.61
CA SER A 40 -4.95 -9.04 7.81
C SER A 40 -3.81 -8.04 7.62
N THR A 41 -3.94 -7.18 6.62
CA THR A 41 -3.02 -6.04 6.42
C THR A 41 -3.03 -5.09 7.62
N ALA A 42 -4.18 -4.90 8.27
CA ALA A 42 -4.34 -4.11 9.49
C ALA A 42 -3.49 -4.64 10.64
N GLN A 43 -3.48 -5.96 10.88
CA GLN A 43 -2.64 -6.56 11.92
C GLN A 43 -1.15 -6.30 11.64
N VAL A 44 -0.69 -6.49 10.39
CA VAL A 44 0.70 -6.22 10.01
C VAL A 44 1.05 -4.75 10.24
N ALA A 45 0.18 -3.82 9.84
CA ALA A 45 0.38 -2.40 10.08
C ALA A 45 0.49 -2.06 11.57
N LYS A 46 -0.31 -2.68 12.44
CA LYS A 46 -0.25 -2.49 13.89
C LYS A 46 1.03 -3.05 14.51
N VAL A 47 1.44 -4.25 14.13
CA VAL A 47 2.69 -4.88 14.59
C VAL A 47 3.89 -4.01 14.21
N LEU A 48 3.96 -3.57 12.96
CA LEU A 48 5.04 -2.71 12.48
C LEU A 48 4.89 -1.25 12.92
N ARG A 49 3.75 -0.87 13.50
CA ARG A 49 3.34 0.52 13.75
C ARG A 49 3.47 1.41 12.51
N ALA A 50 3.29 0.80 11.34
CA ALA A 50 3.44 1.44 10.05
C ALA A 50 2.16 2.23 9.72
N PRO A 51 2.29 3.46 9.19
CA PRO A 51 1.14 4.17 8.66
C PRO A 51 0.62 3.49 7.39
N VAL A 52 -0.69 3.61 7.17
CA VAL A 52 -1.39 3.04 6.02
C VAL A 52 -1.76 4.15 5.04
N VAL A 53 -1.48 3.91 3.75
CA VAL A 53 -2.02 4.71 2.65
C VAL A 53 -3.11 3.89 1.97
N LEU A 54 -4.35 4.38 1.99
CA LEU A 54 -5.43 3.74 1.26
C LEU A 54 -5.35 4.06 -0.24
N VAL A 55 -5.47 3.06 -1.10
CA VAL A 55 -5.64 3.26 -2.54
C VAL A 55 -7.09 2.97 -2.90
N VAL A 56 -7.85 4.00 -3.26
CA VAL A 56 -9.30 3.88 -3.48
C VAL A 56 -9.63 4.00 -4.96
N ASP A 57 -10.39 3.04 -5.50
CA ASP A 57 -10.94 3.15 -6.85
C ASP A 57 -12.05 4.22 -6.87
N ALA A 58 -11.75 5.36 -7.47
CA ALA A 58 -12.66 6.49 -7.58
C ALA A 58 -13.42 6.51 -8.91
N SER A 59 -13.37 5.45 -9.71
CA SER A 59 -13.89 5.43 -11.09
C SER A 59 -15.34 5.88 -11.25
N SER A 60 -16.20 5.55 -10.29
CA SER A 60 -17.64 5.85 -10.29
C SER A 60 -18.08 6.54 -8.98
N GLN A 61 -17.13 7.10 -8.23
CA GLN A 61 -17.42 7.72 -6.93
C GLN A 61 -17.49 9.25 -7.05
N SER A 62 -18.19 9.87 -6.12
CA SER A 62 -18.13 11.32 -5.88
C SER A 62 -18.08 11.53 -4.38
N ARG A 63 -19.14 11.99 -3.74
CA ARG A 63 -19.17 12.25 -2.29
C ARG A 63 -19.03 10.98 -1.44
N SER A 64 -19.49 9.82 -1.93
CA SER A 64 -19.42 8.55 -1.19
C SER A 64 -18.01 8.08 -0.86
N VAL A 65 -16.98 8.58 -1.57
CA VAL A 65 -15.57 8.29 -1.25
C VAL A 65 -15.23 8.73 0.17
N ALA A 66 -15.81 9.84 0.64
CA ALA A 66 -15.58 10.37 1.97
C ALA A 66 -16.14 9.44 3.05
N ALA A 67 -17.36 8.93 2.84
CA ALA A 67 -17.96 7.96 3.76
C ALA A 67 -17.16 6.66 3.82
N LEU A 68 -16.64 6.18 2.68
CA LEU A 68 -15.76 5.01 2.62
C LEU A 68 -14.48 5.25 3.40
N VAL A 69 -13.74 6.33 3.08
CA VAL A 69 -12.46 6.63 3.73
C VAL A 69 -12.65 6.89 5.23
N HIS A 70 -13.69 7.63 5.62
CA HIS A 70 -14.04 7.86 7.01
C HIS A 70 -14.36 6.55 7.75
N GLY A 71 -15.11 5.64 7.11
CA GLY A 71 -15.41 4.33 7.66
C GLY A 71 -14.14 3.53 7.93
N PHE A 72 -13.22 3.44 6.95
CA PHE A 72 -11.93 2.76 7.15
C PHE A 72 -11.09 3.42 8.26
N ALA A 73 -11.05 4.76 8.32
CA ALA A 73 -10.22 5.50 9.26
C ALA A 73 -10.76 5.46 10.70
N SER A 74 -12.06 5.28 10.89
CA SER A 74 -12.71 5.23 12.21
C SER A 74 -12.95 3.80 12.72
N TRP A 75 -12.82 2.79 11.86
CA TRP A 75 -13.14 1.39 12.19
C TRP A 75 -12.27 0.80 13.29
N ASP A 76 -10.95 0.87 13.14
CA ASP A 76 -9.98 0.49 14.17
C ASP A 76 -9.06 1.68 14.49
N PRO A 77 -9.22 2.34 15.65
CA PRO A 77 -8.38 3.45 16.08
C PRO A 77 -6.89 3.14 16.23
N GLN A 78 -6.50 1.86 16.29
CA GLN A 78 -5.10 1.46 16.34
C GLN A 78 -4.43 1.47 14.96
N VAL A 79 -5.21 1.45 13.87
CA VAL A 79 -4.69 1.52 12.50
C VAL A 79 -4.51 2.97 12.09
N ARG A 80 -3.26 3.37 11.85
CA ARG A 80 -2.90 4.74 11.48
C ARG A 80 -3.08 4.97 9.98
N ILE A 81 -4.29 5.31 9.54
CA ILE A 81 -4.52 5.77 8.16
C ILE A 81 -3.96 7.18 7.99
N GLY A 82 -2.83 7.28 7.28
CA GLY A 82 -2.09 8.54 7.11
C GLY A 82 -2.45 9.31 5.85
N GLY A 83 -3.21 8.70 4.94
CA GLY A 83 -3.70 9.37 3.74
C GLY A 83 -4.30 8.43 2.72
N VAL A 84 -4.78 9.01 1.61
CA VAL A 84 -5.43 8.29 0.52
C VAL A 84 -4.84 8.68 -0.84
N ILE A 85 -4.70 7.70 -1.72
CA ILE A 85 -4.45 7.87 -3.15
C ILE A 85 -5.71 7.50 -3.91
N LEU A 86 -6.23 8.45 -4.68
CA LEU A 86 -7.42 8.26 -5.53
C LEU A 86 -6.99 7.68 -6.87
N ASN A 87 -7.48 6.48 -7.19
CA ASN A 87 -7.15 5.79 -8.43
C ASN A 87 -8.29 5.90 -9.45
N LYS A 88 -7.94 5.85 -10.75
CA LYS A 88 -8.88 5.89 -11.88
C LYS A 88 -9.79 7.12 -11.95
N VAL A 89 -9.30 8.27 -11.52
CA VAL A 89 -10.05 9.54 -11.58
C VAL A 89 -10.22 9.99 -13.03
N GLY A 90 -11.45 10.38 -13.38
CA GLY A 90 -11.87 10.58 -14.77
C GLY A 90 -11.52 11.95 -15.37
N SER A 91 -11.44 13.01 -14.57
CA SER A 91 -11.20 14.38 -15.05
C SER A 91 -10.80 15.31 -13.90
N ASP A 92 -10.36 16.52 -14.21
CA ASP A 92 -10.03 17.56 -13.21
C ASP A 92 -11.26 17.95 -12.38
N ARG A 93 -12.43 18.07 -13.02
CA ARG A 93 -13.71 18.32 -12.32
C ARG A 93 -14.04 17.19 -11.35
N HIS A 94 -13.81 15.95 -11.78
CA HIS A 94 -14.03 14.79 -10.92
C HIS A 94 -13.07 14.81 -9.71
N GLU A 95 -11.79 15.10 -9.93
CA GLU A 95 -10.83 15.27 -8.84
C GLU A 95 -11.25 16.35 -7.84
N ALA A 96 -11.68 17.53 -8.31
CA ALA A 96 -12.12 18.60 -7.44
C ALA A 96 -13.26 18.14 -6.51
N MET A 97 -14.26 17.44 -7.06
CA MET A 97 -15.36 16.88 -6.26
C MET A 97 -14.90 15.83 -5.24
N LEU A 98 -13.91 14.99 -5.59
CA LEU A 98 -13.38 13.97 -4.67
C LEU A 98 -12.58 14.60 -3.53
N ARG A 99 -11.77 15.62 -3.84
CA ARG A 99 -11.00 16.36 -2.83
C ARG A 99 -11.91 17.09 -1.85
N GLU A 100 -12.88 17.84 -2.38
CA GLU A 100 -13.89 18.53 -1.57
C GLU A 100 -14.64 17.55 -0.65
N ALA A 101 -15.00 16.37 -1.14
CA ALA A 101 -15.63 15.36 -0.29
C ALA A 101 -14.70 14.85 0.82
N LEU A 102 -13.39 14.67 0.53
CA LEU A 102 -12.43 14.11 1.47
C LEU A 102 -11.92 15.12 2.50
N ASP A 103 -12.03 16.42 2.25
CA ASP A 103 -11.73 17.45 3.25
C ASP A 103 -12.56 17.25 4.53
N GLU A 104 -13.82 16.80 4.41
CA GLU A 104 -14.69 16.47 5.55
C GLU A 104 -14.27 15.18 6.30
N SER A 105 -13.48 14.30 5.67
CA SER A 105 -13.09 13.00 6.24
C SER A 105 -11.93 13.08 7.23
N GLY A 106 -11.14 14.17 7.20
CA GLY A 106 -9.93 14.35 7.99
C GLY A 106 -8.72 13.53 7.52
N VAL A 107 -8.83 12.79 6.41
CA VAL A 107 -7.74 12.01 5.83
C VAL A 107 -7.16 12.73 4.60
N PRO A 108 -5.85 13.06 4.58
CA PRO A 108 -5.27 13.83 3.49
C PRO A 108 -5.19 13.02 2.19
N VAL A 109 -5.44 13.69 1.06
CA VAL A 109 -5.23 13.11 -0.28
C VAL A 109 -3.76 13.26 -0.67
N LEU A 110 -3.03 12.15 -0.64
CA LEU A 110 -1.60 12.08 -0.97
C LEU A 110 -1.35 11.94 -2.48
N GLY A 111 -2.36 11.62 -3.27
CA GLY A 111 -2.21 11.53 -4.71
C GLY A 111 -3.49 11.22 -5.48
N VAL A 112 -3.46 11.49 -6.77
CA VAL A 112 -4.54 11.24 -7.72
C VAL A 112 -3.95 10.64 -9.00
N LEU A 113 -4.40 9.44 -9.34
CA LEU A 113 -4.04 8.75 -10.57
C LEU A 113 -5.22 8.81 -11.54
N ARG A 114 -4.96 9.38 -12.73
CA ARG A 114 -5.95 9.46 -13.81
C ARG A 114 -6.30 8.06 -14.33
N ARG A 115 -7.53 7.89 -14.79
CA ARG A 115 -7.92 6.70 -15.55
C ARG A 115 -7.10 6.65 -16.84
N VAL A 116 -6.55 5.48 -17.12
CA VAL A 116 -5.80 5.19 -18.34
C VAL A 116 -6.50 4.06 -19.07
N SER A 117 -6.55 4.12 -20.40
CA SER A 117 -6.75 2.92 -21.21
C SER A 117 -5.61 1.95 -20.88
N GLN A 118 -5.93 0.67 -20.64
CA GLN A 118 -5.06 -0.31 -20.00
C GLN A 118 -3.58 -0.14 -20.36
N VAL A 119 -2.76 0.19 -19.37
CA VAL A 119 -1.34 -0.14 -19.43
C VAL A 119 -1.31 -1.67 -19.37
N GLU A 120 -1.01 -2.31 -20.50
CA GLU A 120 -0.84 -3.76 -20.54
C GLU A 120 0.33 -4.13 -19.63
N THR A 121 0.02 -4.38 -18.36
CA THR A 121 0.96 -5.03 -17.46
C THR A 121 0.82 -6.51 -17.78
N PRO A 122 1.84 -7.19 -18.33
CA PRO A 122 1.70 -8.59 -18.72
C PRO A 122 1.36 -9.40 -17.47
N SER A 123 0.10 -9.85 -17.35
CA SER A 123 -0.33 -10.55 -16.14
C SER A 123 0.49 -11.84 -16.01
N ARG A 124 1.12 -12.02 -14.84
CA ARG A 124 1.64 -13.33 -14.46
C ARG A 124 0.44 -14.18 -14.11
N HIS A 125 -0.12 -14.88 -15.08
CA HIS A 125 -1.25 -15.78 -14.85
C HIS A 125 -0.91 -17.00 -13.96
N LEU A 126 0.22 -16.99 -13.22
CA LEU A 126 0.75 -17.94 -12.22
C LEU A 126 2.30 -17.94 -12.15
N GLY A 127 2.99 -16.93 -12.70
CA GLY A 127 4.48 -16.90 -12.73
C GLY A 127 5.11 -17.87 -13.74
N LEU A 128 4.31 -18.46 -14.62
CA LEU A 128 4.72 -19.55 -15.53
C LEU A 128 5.24 -19.09 -16.90
N VAL A 129 5.51 -17.80 -17.10
CA VAL A 129 5.87 -17.28 -18.43
C VAL A 129 7.35 -16.84 -18.45
N PRO A 130 8.19 -17.35 -19.38
CA PRO A 130 9.65 -17.16 -19.35
C PRO A 130 10.11 -15.71 -19.22
N VAL A 131 11.15 -15.50 -18.41
CA VAL A 131 11.71 -14.21 -17.95
C VAL A 131 12.36 -13.38 -19.06
N ALA A 132 12.83 -14.01 -20.14
CA ALA A 132 13.71 -13.36 -21.11
C ALA A 132 13.00 -12.40 -22.10
N GLU A 133 11.86 -12.78 -22.67
CA GLU A 133 11.20 -11.99 -23.74
C GLU A 133 10.37 -10.81 -23.21
N ARG A 134 9.92 -10.84 -21.94
CA ARG A 134 9.07 -9.81 -21.34
C ARG A 134 9.82 -8.72 -20.56
N ARG A 135 11.16 -8.83 -20.44
CA ARG A 135 11.93 -7.92 -19.58
C ARG A 135 11.84 -6.47 -20.04
N ALA A 136 11.96 -6.20 -21.34
CA ALA A 136 11.94 -4.83 -21.86
C ALA A 136 10.56 -4.17 -21.70
N ALA A 137 9.48 -4.85 -22.12
CA ALA A 137 8.12 -4.35 -21.98
C ALA A 137 7.70 -4.17 -20.51
N ALA A 138 8.09 -5.10 -19.62
CA ALA A 138 7.81 -4.96 -18.20
C ALA A 138 8.58 -3.79 -17.56
N VAL A 139 9.85 -3.59 -17.93
CA VAL A 139 10.65 -2.45 -17.46
C VAL A 139 10.04 -1.13 -17.94
N GLU A 140 9.60 -1.06 -19.20
CA GLU A 140 8.96 0.15 -19.73
C GLU A 140 7.60 0.41 -19.05
N ALA A 141 6.79 -0.62 -18.83
CA ALA A 141 5.53 -0.49 -18.09
C ALA A 141 5.77 0.02 -16.66
N VAL A 142 6.76 -0.52 -15.95
CA VAL A 142 7.13 -0.03 -14.61
C VAL A 142 7.61 1.42 -14.66
N ARG A 143 8.40 1.81 -15.67
CA ARG A 143 8.86 3.19 -15.87
C ARG A 143 7.67 4.13 -16.10
N GLU A 144 6.72 3.74 -16.93
CA GLU A 144 5.52 4.52 -17.22
C GLU A 144 4.65 4.67 -15.97
N LEU A 145 4.40 3.59 -15.24
CA LEU A 145 3.69 3.62 -13.96
C LEU A 145 4.40 4.51 -12.94
N GLY A 146 5.74 4.42 -12.86
CA GLY A 146 6.56 5.28 -12.01
C GLY A 146 6.45 6.76 -12.36
N ALA A 147 6.42 7.10 -13.66
CA ALA A 147 6.20 8.47 -14.12
C ALA A 147 4.81 8.99 -13.74
N ARG A 148 3.78 8.14 -13.84
CA ARG A 148 2.40 8.48 -13.45
C ARG A 148 2.28 8.71 -11.94
N VAL A 149 2.88 7.85 -11.12
CA VAL A 149 2.93 8.02 -9.67
C VAL A 149 3.69 9.30 -9.30
N ARG A 150 4.84 9.58 -9.95
CA ARG A 150 5.60 10.81 -9.72
C ARG A 150 4.81 12.07 -10.06
N ALA A 151 4.01 12.04 -11.13
CA ALA A 151 3.21 13.19 -11.54
C ALA A 151 1.92 13.35 -10.73
N GLY A 152 1.33 12.24 -10.27
CA GLY A 152 0.03 12.23 -9.60
C GLY A 152 0.07 12.21 -8.08
N CYS A 153 1.20 11.88 -7.46
CA CYS A 153 1.32 11.74 -6.00
C CYS A 153 2.35 12.70 -5.42
N ASP A 154 2.06 13.21 -4.21
CA ASP A 154 3.01 13.92 -3.37
C ASP A 154 3.95 12.92 -2.70
N LEU A 155 5.06 12.62 -3.37
CA LEU A 155 6.05 11.66 -2.88
C LEU A 155 6.77 12.14 -1.62
N GLU A 156 6.90 13.45 -1.42
CA GLU A 156 7.51 14.00 -0.21
C GLU A 156 6.60 13.78 1.00
N ALA A 157 5.28 14.00 0.85
CA ALA A 157 4.30 13.68 1.89
C ALA A 157 4.24 12.19 2.19
N VAL A 158 4.32 11.31 1.17
CA VAL A 158 4.39 9.85 1.38
C VAL A 158 5.65 9.46 2.14
N LEU A 159 6.81 10.01 1.80
CA LEU A 159 8.07 9.75 2.50
C LEU A 159 8.06 10.33 3.93
N ALA A 160 7.49 11.51 4.14
CA ALA A 160 7.30 12.09 5.46
C ALA A 160 6.37 11.23 6.32
N LEU A 161 5.30 10.70 5.74
CA LEU A 161 4.40 9.76 6.42
C LEU A 161 5.16 8.49 6.82
N ALA A 162 5.89 7.86 5.91
CA ALA A 162 6.69 6.67 6.21
C ALA A 162 7.70 6.92 7.35
N ARG A 163 8.36 8.08 7.37
CA ARG A 163 9.28 8.50 8.44
C ARG A 163 8.61 8.74 9.80
N SER A 164 7.28 8.87 9.84
CA SER A 164 6.53 8.99 11.10
C SER A 164 6.29 7.64 11.81
N ALA A 165 6.68 6.52 11.19
CA ALA A 165 6.71 5.22 11.84
C ALA A 165 7.83 5.21 12.90
N PRO A 166 7.57 4.74 14.13
CA PRO A 166 8.60 4.63 15.14
C PRO A 166 9.64 3.56 14.76
N PRO A 167 10.88 3.64 15.26
CA PRO A 167 11.86 2.57 15.10
C PRO A 167 11.33 1.23 15.60
N LEU A 168 11.63 0.17 14.84
CA LEU A 168 11.38 -1.21 15.25
C LEU A 168 12.27 -1.54 16.46
N VAL A 169 11.72 -2.29 17.40
CA VAL A 169 12.37 -2.69 18.66
C VAL A 169 12.93 -4.11 18.59
N GLY A 170 12.40 -4.95 17.69
CA GLY A 170 12.87 -6.30 17.44
C GLY A 170 14.19 -6.32 16.66
N GLY A 171 15.07 -7.25 17.00
CA GLY A 171 16.25 -7.55 16.20
C GLY A 171 15.85 -8.10 14.82
N ALA A 172 16.63 -7.78 13.79
CA ALA A 172 16.43 -8.37 12.47
C ALA A 172 16.57 -9.89 12.55
N TRP A 173 15.70 -10.61 11.86
CA TRP A 173 15.82 -12.06 11.74
C TRP A 173 17.12 -12.41 11.02
N GLU A 174 17.83 -13.42 11.51
CA GLU A 174 19.00 -13.96 10.83
C GLU A 174 18.70 -15.38 10.36
N PRO A 175 18.99 -15.71 9.09
CA PRO A 175 18.88 -17.09 8.63
C PRO A 175 19.86 -17.96 9.41
N ALA A 176 19.34 -19.03 10.02
CA ALA A 176 20.20 -20.03 10.62
C ALA A 176 21.15 -20.60 9.53
N PRO A 177 22.45 -20.76 9.82
CA PRO A 177 23.37 -21.36 8.86
C PRO A 177 22.84 -22.74 8.45
N TRP A 178 22.78 -22.97 7.14
CA TRP A 178 22.34 -24.24 6.59
C TRP A 178 23.24 -25.36 7.12
N GLY A 179 22.68 -26.28 7.92
CA GLY A 179 23.41 -27.41 8.51
C GLY A 179 23.37 -27.54 10.04
N LEU A 180 22.67 -26.66 10.76
CA LEU A 180 22.50 -26.77 12.22
C LEU A 180 21.02 -26.77 12.62
N ARG A 181 20.31 -27.85 12.30
CA ARG A 181 19.24 -28.39 13.14
C ARG A 181 19.41 -29.92 13.19
N PRO A 182 19.32 -30.54 14.38
CA PRO A 182 19.55 -31.98 14.55
C PRO A 182 18.57 -32.86 13.78
#